data_AF-A0A9D4I8Z0-F1
#
_entry.id   AF-A0A9D4I8Z0-F1
#
_cell.length_a   1.000
_cell.length_b   1.000
_cell.length_c   1.000
_cell.angle_alpha   90.00
_cell.angle_beta   90.00
_cell.angle_gamma   90.00
#
_symmetry.space_group_name_H-M   'P 1'
#
loop_
_entity.id
_entity.type
_entity.pdbx_description
1 polymer ?
#
loop_
_entity_poly.entity_id
_entity_poly.type
_entity_poly.pdbx_seq_one_letter_code
_entity_poly.pdbx_strand_id
1 'polypeptide(L)'
;MLTTCLAFVLVVCACVYTAEAALGDTCTIEANCTNVTNADCLDGKNGSKTCQCKAPQFKKVMMICKEVMGSSCTVATAATECTVPYSDCQNNATCSCKTSYFKKTSMCVEGIGAPCTDNANCSNVVNAVCSSSKCGCKPFYRNAGVDSCTKVLDSTCTATENCSSVANSICTTGSCKCKSMYKAMTDHCMPVLDSQCTAPENCSSVAHSTCLDGICKCMSMYKPMDDHCMVSSAGVLSVGIVAMATCFIALLMGQKTQGRC
;
A
#
# COMPACT_ATOMS: atom_id res chain seq x y z
N MET A 1 81.66 -2.38 29.97
CA MET A 1 82.90 -3.03 29.46
C MET A 1 82.48 -4.44 29.07
N LEU A 2 82.51 -4.95 27.84
CA LEU A 2 83.19 -4.57 26.60
C LEU A 2 82.30 -5.02 25.42
N THR A 3 82.31 -4.22 24.36
CA THR A 3 81.78 -4.42 23.01
C THR A 3 82.40 -5.61 22.27
N THR A 4 81.62 -6.34 21.46
CA THR A 4 81.97 -6.67 20.05
C THR A 4 80.73 -7.14 19.26
N CYS A 5 80.39 -6.38 18.20
CA CYS A 5 79.53 -6.75 17.07
C CYS A 5 80.22 -7.74 16.13
N LEU A 6 79.49 -8.74 15.61
CA LEU A 6 79.64 -9.40 14.29
C LEU A 6 78.56 -10.51 14.22
N ALA A 7 77.34 -10.24 13.73
CA ALA A 7 76.88 -10.28 12.33
C ALA A 7 76.36 -11.67 11.89
N PHE A 8 75.16 -11.67 11.27
CA PHE A 8 74.43 -12.77 10.62
C PHE A 8 73.90 -13.85 11.59
N VAL A 9 72.60 -14.00 11.85
CA VAL A 9 71.53 -14.32 10.91
C VAL A 9 70.20 -13.86 11.53
N LEU A 10 69.52 -12.92 10.88
CA LEU A 10 68.11 -12.63 11.14
C LEU A 10 67.30 -13.82 10.60
N VAL A 11 67.04 -14.82 11.45
CA VAL A 11 65.88 -15.68 11.25
C VAL A 11 64.68 -14.82 11.61
N VAL A 12 64.25 -13.99 10.65
CA VAL A 12 62.91 -13.42 10.68
C VAL A 12 62.00 -14.62 10.52
N CYS A 13 61.54 -15.17 11.63
CA CYS A 13 60.39 -16.04 11.66
C CYS A 13 59.23 -15.15 11.21
N ALA A 14 59.04 -15.06 9.89
CA ALA A 14 57.89 -14.45 9.30
C ALA A 14 56.71 -15.29 9.79
N CYS A 15 56.02 -14.82 10.82
CA CYS A 15 54.62 -15.14 10.99
C CYS A 15 53.96 -14.77 9.66
N VAL A 16 53.79 -15.76 8.79
CA VAL A 16 52.91 -15.65 7.65
C VAL A 16 51.52 -15.51 8.26
N TYR A 17 51.15 -14.26 8.56
CA TYR A 17 49.76 -13.88 8.68
C TYR A 17 49.21 -14.11 7.28
N THR A 18 48.67 -15.30 7.03
CA THR A 18 47.88 -15.54 5.83
C THR A 18 46.71 -14.58 5.95
N ALA A 19 46.76 -13.47 5.22
CA ALA A 19 45.60 -12.60 5.07
C ALA A 19 44.48 -13.49 4.53
N GLU A 20 43.49 -13.73 5.38
CA GLU A 20 42.33 -14.53 5.01
C GLU A 20 41.64 -13.79 3.87
N ALA A 21 41.69 -14.37 2.66
CA ALA A 21 41.13 -13.75 1.47
C ALA A 21 39.68 -13.31 1.70
N ALA A 22 39.40 -12.04 1.41
CA ALA A 22 38.13 -11.38 1.62
C ALA A 22 37.46 -10.99 0.29
N LEU A 23 36.15 -10.72 0.37
CA LEU A 23 35.36 -10.41 -0.82
C LEU A 23 35.74 -9.03 -1.43
N GLY A 24 36.32 -9.06 -2.62
CA GLY A 24 36.91 -7.90 -3.30
C GLY A 24 38.43 -7.94 -3.43
N ASP A 25 39.10 -8.92 -2.80
CA ASP A 25 40.54 -9.12 -2.94
C ASP A 25 40.89 -9.61 -4.35
N THR A 26 42.10 -9.25 -4.81
CA THR A 26 42.61 -9.72 -6.09
C THR A 26 42.91 -11.21 -6.03
N CYS A 27 42.52 -11.94 -7.06
CA CYS A 27 42.74 -13.37 -7.17
C CYS A 27 43.38 -13.69 -8.52
N THR A 28 44.19 -14.75 -8.58
CA THR A 28 44.75 -15.27 -9.83
C THR A 28 44.15 -16.63 -10.19
N ILE A 29 43.70 -17.36 -9.16
CA ILE A 29 43.08 -18.68 -9.26
C ILE A 29 41.89 -18.78 -8.29
N GLU A 30 40.95 -19.68 -8.58
CA GLU A 30 39.76 -19.93 -7.74
C GLU A 30 40.11 -20.29 -6.29
N ALA A 31 41.24 -20.96 -6.06
CA ALA A 31 41.69 -21.33 -4.73
C ALA A 31 41.86 -20.12 -3.80
N ASN A 32 42.16 -18.93 -4.34
CA ASN A 32 42.28 -17.71 -3.55
C ASN A 32 40.96 -17.26 -2.93
N CYS A 33 39.81 -17.62 -3.51
CA CYS A 33 38.49 -17.19 -3.04
C CYS A 33 37.78 -18.23 -2.16
N THR A 34 38.44 -19.36 -1.86
CA THR A 34 37.84 -20.49 -1.12
C THR A 34 37.45 -20.17 0.34
N ASN A 35 38.09 -19.17 0.95
CA ASN A 35 37.75 -18.70 2.29
C ASN A 35 36.43 -17.90 2.32
N VAL A 36 35.94 -17.44 1.17
CA VAL A 36 34.65 -16.78 1.05
C VAL A 36 33.65 -17.75 0.43
N THR A 37 32.77 -18.31 1.26
CA THR A 37 31.74 -19.24 0.79
C THR A 37 30.90 -18.60 -0.32
N ASN A 38 30.71 -19.30 -1.43
CA ASN A 38 29.96 -18.86 -2.60
C ASN A 38 30.56 -17.67 -3.39
N ALA A 39 31.89 -17.48 -3.32
CA ALA A 39 32.63 -16.58 -4.20
C ALA A 39 33.46 -17.36 -5.24
N ASP A 40 33.65 -16.75 -6.42
CA ASP A 40 34.53 -17.19 -7.50
C ASP A 40 35.50 -16.06 -7.88
N CYS A 41 36.60 -16.42 -8.54
CA CYS A 41 37.60 -15.48 -9.03
C CYS A 41 37.19 -14.90 -10.40
N LEU A 42 36.47 -13.77 -10.39
CA LEU A 42 35.87 -13.17 -11.59
C LEU A 42 36.57 -11.88 -12.01
N ASP A 43 36.56 -11.59 -13.32
CA ASP A 43 37.11 -10.34 -13.87
C ASP A 43 36.41 -9.11 -13.27
N GLY A 44 37.20 -8.21 -12.69
CA GLY A 44 36.73 -6.93 -12.17
C GLY A 44 36.69 -5.84 -13.24
N LYS A 45 36.06 -4.70 -12.91
CA LYS A 45 35.86 -3.57 -13.83
C LYS A 45 37.15 -2.92 -14.39
N ASN A 46 38.32 -3.25 -13.84
CA ASN A 46 39.64 -2.71 -14.22
C ASN A 46 40.58 -3.76 -14.85
N GLY A 47 40.06 -4.93 -15.28
CA GLY A 47 40.89 -6.00 -15.84
C GLY A 47 41.71 -6.79 -14.81
N SER A 48 41.53 -6.51 -13.52
CA SER A 48 42.04 -7.32 -12.41
C SER A 48 40.96 -8.29 -11.94
N LYS A 49 41.31 -9.58 -11.83
CA LYS A 49 40.43 -10.60 -11.27
C LYS A 49 40.31 -10.42 -9.78
N THR A 50 39.09 -10.52 -9.26
CA THR A 50 38.78 -10.33 -7.84
C THR A 50 37.78 -11.37 -7.34
N CYS A 51 37.84 -11.68 -6.05
CA CYS A 51 36.87 -12.58 -5.42
C CYS A 51 35.49 -11.92 -5.38
N GLN A 52 34.56 -12.43 -6.19
CA GLN A 52 33.21 -11.90 -6.34
C GLN A 52 32.20 -13.01 -6.07
N CYS A 53 31.03 -12.64 -5.58
CA CYS A 53 29.96 -13.62 -5.35
C CYS A 53 29.51 -14.27 -6.65
N LYS A 54 29.23 -15.57 -6.59
CA LYS A 54 28.66 -16.36 -7.67
C LYS A 54 27.33 -15.77 -8.14
N ALA A 55 27.39 -14.92 -9.16
CA ALA A 55 26.21 -14.31 -9.75
C ALA A 55 25.50 -15.30 -10.68
N PRO A 56 24.15 -15.32 -10.75
CA PRO A 56 23.21 -14.45 -10.06
C PRO A 56 22.80 -14.93 -8.65
N GLN A 57 23.26 -16.11 -8.22
CA GLN A 57 22.76 -16.80 -7.03
C GLN A 57 23.10 -16.10 -5.71
N PHE A 58 24.21 -15.37 -5.66
CA PHE A 58 24.70 -14.71 -4.45
C PHE A 58 25.03 -13.25 -4.71
N LYS A 59 24.68 -12.38 -3.76
CA LYS A 59 25.12 -10.98 -3.73
C LYS A 59 25.97 -10.71 -2.49
N LYS A 60 26.88 -9.75 -2.65
CA LYS A 60 27.65 -9.17 -1.56
C LYS A 60 26.70 -8.51 -0.57
N VAL A 61 26.64 -9.05 0.64
CA VAL A 61 26.03 -8.39 1.80
C VAL A 61 27.14 -8.24 2.83
N MET A 62 27.61 -7.00 3.02
CA MET A 62 28.83 -6.71 3.80
C MET A 62 30.05 -7.45 3.22
N MET A 63 30.62 -8.43 3.93
CA MET A 63 31.79 -9.20 3.50
C MET A 63 31.48 -10.67 3.13
N ILE A 64 30.20 -11.05 3.09
CA ILE A 64 29.78 -12.42 2.76
C ILE A 64 28.91 -12.46 1.49
N CYS A 65 28.95 -13.59 0.79
CA CYS A 65 28.07 -13.88 -0.33
C CYS A 65 26.78 -14.49 0.18
N LYS A 66 25.74 -13.68 0.26
CA LYS A 66 24.42 -14.11 0.68
C LYS A 66 23.59 -14.48 -0.53
N GLU A 67 22.86 -15.58 -0.40
CA GLU A 67 21.96 -16.05 -1.44
C GLU A 67 20.88 -15.00 -1.73
N VAL A 68 20.49 -14.89 -3.01
CA VAL A 68 19.48 -13.94 -3.45
C VAL A 68 18.39 -14.59 -4.29
N MET A 69 17.19 -14.02 -4.19
CA MET A 69 16.05 -14.34 -5.04
C MET A 69 16.43 -14.51 -6.51
N GLY A 70 16.17 -15.69 -7.08
CA GLY A 70 16.60 -16.10 -8.41
C GLY A 70 17.81 -17.05 -8.45
N SER A 71 18.30 -17.53 -7.30
CA SER A 71 19.31 -18.60 -7.23
C SER A 71 18.78 -19.90 -7.84
N SER A 72 19.66 -20.66 -8.52
CA SER A 72 19.26 -21.94 -9.09
C SER A 72 19.08 -22.99 -8.00
N CYS A 73 18.06 -23.82 -8.13
CA CYS A 73 17.70 -24.85 -7.18
C CYS A 73 17.25 -26.13 -7.90
N THR A 74 17.28 -27.26 -7.19
CA THR A 74 16.84 -28.57 -7.66
C THR A 74 15.53 -28.96 -6.95
N VAL A 75 14.53 -29.37 -7.74
CA VAL A 75 13.17 -29.67 -7.24
C VAL A 75 13.17 -30.80 -6.19
N ALA A 76 14.22 -31.63 -6.17
CA ALA A 76 14.39 -32.73 -5.21
C ALA A 76 14.77 -32.27 -3.78
N THR A 77 15.29 -31.05 -3.59
CA THR A 77 15.77 -30.55 -2.27
C THR A 77 15.28 -29.12 -1.96
N ALA A 78 14.19 -28.71 -2.64
CA ALA A 78 13.65 -27.34 -2.69
C ALA A 78 13.52 -26.58 -1.35
N ALA A 79 13.29 -27.27 -0.24
CA ALA A 79 13.14 -26.66 1.08
C ALA A 79 14.48 -26.28 1.77
N THR A 80 15.59 -26.85 1.30
CA THR A 80 16.94 -26.70 1.90
C THR A 80 17.84 -25.75 1.13
N GLU A 81 17.60 -25.57 -0.17
CA GLU A 81 18.41 -24.69 -1.02
C GLU A 81 17.92 -23.24 -0.98
N CYS A 82 16.61 -22.99 -0.95
CA CYS A 82 16.10 -21.63 -0.89
C CYS A 82 16.08 -21.12 0.56
N THR A 83 17.09 -20.36 0.96
CA THR A 83 17.24 -19.86 2.34
C THR A 83 16.38 -18.64 2.68
N VAL A 84 15.76 -18.00 1.68
CA VAL A 84 14.88 -16.83 1.90
C VAL A 84 13.53 -17.28 2.47
N PRO A 85 13.06 -16.71 3.60
CA PRO A 85 11.73 -17.02 4.13
C PRO A 85 10.63 -16.80 3.09
N TYR A 86 9.65 -17.71 3.06
CA TYR A 86 8.55 -17.67 2.10
C TYR A 86 8.99 -17.71 0.62
N SER A 87 10.15 -18.29 0.34
CA SER A 87 10.55 -18.70 -1.01
C SER A 87 10.45 -20.22 -1.17
N ASP A 88 10.28 -20.67 -2.41
CA ASP A 88 10.31 -22.07 -2.82
C ASP A 88 11.00 -22.18 -4.19
N CYS A 89 11.55 -23.36 -4.46
CA CYS A 89 12.09 -23.68 -5.78
C CYS A 89 10.95 -23.83 -6.80
N GLN A 90 10.91 -22.97 -7.80
CA GLN A 90 9.92 -23.05 -8.88
C GLN A 90 10.36 -24.05 -9.96
N ASN A 91 9.41 -24.46 -10.82
CA ASN A 91 9.63 -25.45 -11.88
C ASN A 91 10.75 -25.08 -12.87
N ASN A 92 11.11 -23.80 -12.98
CA ASN A 92 12.22 -23.32 -13.79
C ASN A 92 13.58 -23.47 -13.09
N ALA A 93 13.67 -24.27 -12.02
CA ALA A 93 14.86 -24.49 -11.22
C ALA A 93 15.42 -23.19 -10.61
N THR A 94 14.55 -22.25 -10.21
CA THR A 94 14.96 -21.01 -9.52
C THR A 94 14.15 -20.73 -8.25
N CYS A 95 14.83 -20.23 -7.22
CA CYS A 95 14.19 -19.80 -5.97
C CYS A 95 13.36 -18.53 -6.21
N SER A 96 12.05 -18.64 -6.02
CA SER A 96 11.10 -17.52 -6.13
C SER A 96 10.14 -17.49 -4.94
N CYS A 97 9.40 -16.40 -4.77
CA CYS A 97 8.45 -16.32 -3.66
C CYS A 97 7.35 -17.36 -3.81
N LYS A 98 6.90 -17.90 -2.67
CA LYS A 98 5.74 -18.78 -2.59
C LYS A 98 4.50 -18.08 -3.14
N THR A 99 3.49 -18.87 -3.52
CA THR A 99 2.19 -18.34 -3.93
C THR A 99 1.65 -17.37 -2.88
N SER A 100 1.15 -16.22 -3.34
CA SER A 100 0.65 -15.12 -2.50
C SER A 100 1.72 -14.29 -1.78
N TYR A 101 3.00 -14.55 -2.01
CA TYR A 101 4.11 -13.69 -1.57
C TYR A 101 4.77 -13.08 -2.80
N PHE A 102 5.36 -11.90 -2.64
CA PHE A 102 6.06 -11.22 -3.72
C PHE A 102 7.40 -10.66 -3.28
N LYS A 103 8.28 -10.45 -4.26
CA LYS A 103 9.63 -9.97 -4.01
C LYS A 103 9.60 -8.48 -3.72
N LYS A 104 9.99 -8.10 -2.51
CA LYS A 104 10.26 -6.71 -2.14
C LYS A 104 11.73 -6.61 -1.74
N THR A 105 12.52 -5.92 -2.56
CA THR A 105 13.98 -5.84 -2.44
C THR A 105 14.64 -7.23 -2.58
N SER A 106 14.96 -7.88 -1.45
CA SER A 106 15.65 -9.18 -1.38
C SER A 106 14.92 -10.18 -0.49
N MET A 107 13.67 -9.90 -0.13
CA MET A 107 12.84 -10.75 0.71
C MET A 107 11.49 -11.00 0.05
N CYS A 108 10.86 -12.11 0.42
CA CYS A 108 9.47 -12.38 0.09
C CYS A 108 8.58 -11.83 1.19
N VAL A 109 7.66 -10.97 0.82
CA VAL A 109 6.70 -10.33 1.73
C VAL A 109 5.29 -10.73 1.35
N GLU A 110 4.37 -10.60 2.30
CA GLU A 110 2.96 -10.94 2.17
C GLU A 110 2.31 -10.11 1.07
N GLY A 111 1.74 -10.80 0.09
CA GLY A 111 0.93 -10.23 -0.98
C GLY A 111 -0.55 -10.58 -0.84
N ILE A 112 -1.30 -10.34 -1.91
CA ILE A 112 -2.72 -10.72 -1.99
C ILE A 112 -2.83 -12.25 -1.96
N GLY A 113 -3.66 -12.76 -1.05
CA GLY A 113 -3.87 -14.17 -0.75
C GLY A 113 -3.02 -14.71 0.41
N ALA A 114 -2.02 -13.96 0.89
CA ALA A 114 -1.17 -14.37 2.00
C ALA A 114 -1.99 -14.46 3.30
N PRO A 115 -1.64 -15.37 4.22
CA PRO A 115 -2.28 -15.44 5.52
C PRO A 115 -2.01 -14.15 6.31
N CYS A 116 -3.01 -13.70 7.06
CA CYS A 116 -2.89 -12.52 7.93
C CYS A 116 -3.70 -12.71 9.22
N THR A 117 -3.24 -12.05 10.28
CA THR A 117 -3.97 -11.91 11.55
C THR A 117 -4.56 -10.53 11.70
N ASP A 118 -3.92 -9.52 11.12
CA ASP A 118 -4.37 -8.14 11.13
C ASP A 118 -3.98 -7.39 9.84
N ASN A 119 -4.40 -6.13 9.75
CA ASN A 119 -4.13 -5.28 8.59
C ASN A 119 -2.65 -4.90 8.43
N ALA A 120 -1.82 -5.03 9.48
CA ALA A 120 -0.41 -4.72 9.40
C ALA A 120 0.34 -5.77 8.55
N ASN A 121 -0.09 -7.04 8.58
CA ASN A 121 0.47 -8.08 7.69
C ASN A 121 0.28 -7.72 6.20
N CYS A 122 -0.84 -7.10 5.84
CA CYS A 122 -1.16 -6.76 4.44
C CYS A 122 -0.64 -5.38 4.02
N SER A 123 0.08 -4.67 4.90
CA SER A 123 0.58 -3.31 4.64
C SER A 123 1.61 -3.23 3.51
N ASN A 124 2.17 -4.37 3.10
CA ASN A 124 3.08 -4.45 1.97
C ASN A 124 2.41 -4.15 0.62
N VAL A 125 1.09 -4.34 0.51
CA VAL A 125 0.30 -4.02 -0.68
C VAL A 125 -0.59 -2.82 -0.39
N VAL A 126 -0.42 -1.75 -1.17
CA VAL A 126 -1.23 -0.54 -1.02
C VAL A 126 -2.69 -0.89 -1.33
N ASN A 127 -3.61 -0.41 -0.48
CA ASN A 127 -5.04 -0.72 -0.55
C ASN A 127 -5.39 -2.19 -0.34
N ALA A 128 -4.55 -2.97 0.36
CA ALA A 128 -4.93 -4.26 0.90
C ALA A 128 -5.45 -4.17 2.34
N VAL A 129 -6.19 -5.18 2.75
CA VAL A 129 -6.79 -5.36 4.09
C VAL A 129 -6.79 -6.84 4.43
N CYS A 130 -6.68 -7.17 5.71
CA CYS A 130 -6.83 -8.53 6.17
C CYS A 130 -8.33 -8.87 6.28
N SER A 131 -8.78 -9.84 5.49
CA SER A 131 -10.16 -10.30 5.50
C SER A 131 -10.20 -11.82 5.41
N SER A 132 -10.98 -12.47 6.28
CA SER A 132 -11.09 -13.94 6.32
C SER A 132 -9.72 -14.62 6.46
N SER A 133 -8.85 -14.06 7.32
CA SER A 133 -7.48 -14.51 7.56
C SER A 133 -6.57 -14.51 6.33
N LYS A 134 -6.92 -13.77 5.27
CA LYS A 134 -6.09 -13.57 4.08
C LYS A 134 -6.03 -12.10 3.66
N CYS A 135 -4.90 -11.68 3.12
CA CYS A 135 -4.77 -10.37 2.52
C CYS A 135 -5.62 -10.29 1.24
N GLY A 136 -6.57 -9.39 1.23
CA GLY A 136 -7.41 -9.07 0.08
C GLY A 136 -7.31 -7.59 -0.24
N CYS A 137 -7.79 -7.20 -1.42
CA CYS A 137 -7.95 -5.78 -1.71
C CYS A 137 -9.07 -5.19 -0.84
N LYS A 138 -8.87 -3.95 -0.40
CA LYS A 138 -9.93 -3.15 0.22
C LYS A 138 -11.14 -3.09 -0.72
N PRO A 139 -12.34 -2.86 -0.17
CA PRO A 139 -13.50 -2.51 -0.99
C PRO A 139 -13.13 -1.46 -2.06
N PHE A 140 -13.73 -1.54 -3.25
CA PHE A 140 -13.44 -0.65 -4.40
C PHE A 140 -12.10 -0.83 -5.09
N TYR A 141 -11.30 -1.79 -4.61
CA TYR A 141 -10.11 -2.23 -5.30
C TYR A 141 -10.27 -3.68 -5.72
N ARG A 142 -9.74 -4.00 -6.91
CA ARG A 142 -9.62 -5.39 -7.38
C ARG A 142 -8.18 -5.83 -7.37
N ASN A 143 -7.99 -7.12 -7.18
CA ASN A 143 -6.69 -7.77 -7.35
C ASN A 143 -6.25 -7.62 -8.81
N ALA A 144 -5.13 -6.93 -9.03
CA ALA A 144 -4.46 -6.81 -10.33
C ALA A 144 -3.14 -7.58 -10.38
N GLY A 145 -2.75 -8.22 -9.28
CA GLY A 145 -1.51 -8.93 -9.09
C GLY A 145 -1.30 -9.26 -7.62
N VAL A 146 -0.33 -10.15 -7.34
CA VAL A 146 0.04 -10.52 -5.96
C VAL A 146 0.49 -9.32 -5.12
N ASP A 147 0.97 -8.24 -5.77
CA ASP A 147 1.51 -7.04 -5.15
C ASP A 147 0.67 -5.77 -5.41
N SER A 148 -0.52 -5.91 -6.02
CA SER A 148 -1.26 -4.74 -6.52
C SER A 148 -2.77 -4.86 -6.41
N CYS A 149 -3.36 -3.82 -5.82
CA CYS A 149 -4.78 -3.57 -5.77
C CYS A 149 -5.11 -2.30 -6.58
N THR A 150 -5.93 -2.44 -7.61
CA THR A 150 -6.29 -1.33 -8.52
C THR A 150 -7.69 -0.84 -8.23
N LYS A 151 -7.87 0.49 -8.20
CA LYS A 151 -9.19 1.10 -8.02
C LYS A 151 -10.11 0.64 -9.15
N VAL A 152 -11.34 0.28 -8.80
CA VAL A 152 -12.31 -0.27 -9.75
C VAL A 152 -13.09 0.83 -10.43
N LEU A 153 -13.58 1.82 -9.66
CA LEU A 153 -14.23 2.99 -10.27
C LEU A 153 -13.24 3.74 -11.18
N ASP A 154 -13.75 4.17 -12.33
CA ASP A 154 -13.02 4.83 -13.42
C ASP A 154 -11.99 3.93 -14.13
N SER A 155 -11.83 2.68 -13.71
CA SER A 155 -10.98 1.73 -14.41
C SER A 155 -11.62 1.24 -15.71
N THR A 156 -10.78 0.83 -16.65
CA THR A 156 -11.24 0.23 -17.90
C THR A 156 -12.00 -1.06 -17.66
N CYS A 157 -13.09 -1.24 -18.40
CA CYS A 157 -13.92 -2.43 -18.37
C CYS A 157 -14.48 -2.72 -19.77
N THR A 158 -14.77 -3.99 -20.02
CA THR A 158 -15.48 -4.43 -21.23
C THR A 158 -16.88 -4.93 -20.90
N ALA A 159 -17.11 -5.34 -19.65
CA ALA A 159 -18.38 -5.87 -19.19
C ALA A 159 -18.66 -5.45 -17.74
N THR A 160 -19.94 -5.42 -17.35
CA THR A 160 -20.40 -4.98 -16.02
C THR A 160 -19.80 -5.82 -14.89
N GLU A 161 -19.52 -7.09 -15.17
CA GLU A 161 -18.93 -8.06 -14.25
C GLU A 161 -17.53 -7.62 -13.79
N ASN A 162 -16.82 -6.84 -14.60
CA ASN A 162 -15.52 -6.28 -14.23
C ASN A 162 -15.62 -5.28 -13.07
N CYS A 163 -16.81 -4.71 -12.87
CA CYS A 163 -17.09 -3.70 -11.85
C CYS A 163 -17.74 -4.29 -10.59
N SER A 164 -18.12 -5.58 -10.59
CA SER A 164 -18.90 -6.22 -9.50
C SER A 164 -18.28 -6.20 -8.10
N SER A 165 -16.98 -5.90 -7.99
CA SER A 165 -16.31 -5.64 -6.70
C SER A 165 -16.78 -4.34 -6.03
N VAL A 166 -17.52 -3.50 -6.76
CA VAL A 166 -18.18 -2.28 -6.29
C VAL A 166 -19.67 -2.45 -6.44
N ALA A 167 -20.37 -2.56 -5.31
CA ALA A 167 -21.83 -2.60 -5.29
C ALA A 167 -22.39 -1.36 -5.99
N ASN A 168 -23.48 -1.55 -6.76
CA ASN A 168 -24.13 -0.50 -7.53
C ASN A 168 -23.22 0.20 -8.56
N SER A 169 -22.20 -0.48 -9.07
CA SER A 169 -21.46 -0.03 -10.27
C SER A 169 -21.84 -0.80 -11.52
N ILE A 170 -21.51 -0.23 -12.67
CA ILE A 170 -21.76 -0.75 -14.00
C ILE A 170 -20.63 -0.34 -14.94
N CYS A 171 -20.35 -1.15 -15.96
CA CYS A 171 -19.46 -0.76 -17.03
C CYS A 171 -20.21 0.16 -18.00
N THR A 172 -19.79 1.41 -18.13
CA THR A 172 -20.42 2.37 -19.05
C THR A 172 -19.34 3.13 -19.79
N THR A 173 -19.46 3.23 -21.11
CA THR A 173 -18.45 3.89 -21.96
C THR A 173 -17.03 3.33 -21.79
N GLY A 174 -16.91 2.02 -21.51
CA GLY A 174 -15.60 1.36 -21.32
C GLY A 174 -14.94 1.62 -19.97
N SER A 175 -15.65 2.22 -19.00
CA SER A 175 -15.14 2.41 -17.64
C SER A 175 -16.18 2.10 -16.57
N CYS A 176 -15.74 1.60 -15.41
CA CYS A 176 -16.64 1.31 -14.30
C CYS A 176 -17.12 2.61 -13.66
N LYS A 177 -18.44 2.81 -13.64
CA LYS A 177 -19.09 3.97 -13.03
C LYS A 177 -20.20 3.51 -12.08
N CYS A 178 -20.65 4.37 -11.18
CA CYS A 178 -21.86 4.08 -10.42
C CYS A 178 -23.07 3.99 -11.36
N LYS A 179 -24.01 3.09 -11.03
CA LYS A 179 -25.30 2.98 -11.73
C LYS A 179 -26.06 4.31 -11.64
N SER A 180 -27.03 4.50 -12.53
CA SER A 180 -27.97 5.62 -12.42
C SER A 180 -28.59 5.65 -11.01
N MET A 181 -28.80 6.84 -10.47
CA MET A 181 -29.27 7.09 -9.09
C MET A 181 -28.26 6.76 -7.98
N TYR A 182 -26.99 6.54 -8.31
CA TYR A 182 -25.91 6.36 -7.34
C TYR A 182 -24.74 7.30 -7.65
N LYS A 183 -24.14 7.85 -6.61
CA LYS A 183 -22.98 8.74 -6.70
C LYS A 183 -21.74 8.07 -6.11
N ALA A 184 -20.61 8.26 -6.78
CA ALA A 184 -19.33 7.79 -6.29
C ALA A 184 -18.94 8.57 -5.02
N MET A 185 -18.72 7.84 -3.94
CA MET A 185 -18.16 8.32 -2.70
C MET A 185 -16.80 7.69 -2.46
N THR A 186 -16.12 8.10 -1.38
CA THR A 186 -14.75 7.68 -1.04
C THR A 186 -14.55 6.17 -1.18
N ASP A 187 -15.56 5.41 -0.77
CA ASP A 187 -15.54 3.97 -0.63
C ASP A 187 -16.93 3.34 -0.88
N HIS A 188 -17.77 3.87 -1.79
CA HIS A 188 -19.01 3.20 -2.26
C HIS A 188 -19.78 4.03 -3.29
N CYS A 189 -20.60 3.36 -4.10
CA CYS A 189 -21.67 4.01 -4.85
C CYS A 189 -22.87 4.17 -3.92
N MET A 190 -23.08 5.38 -3.42
CA MET A 190 -24.18 5.67 -2.50
C MET A 190 -25.42 6.20 -3.24
N PRO A 191 -26.63 5.79 -2.83
CA PRO A 191 -27.88 6.29 -3.39
C PRO A 191 -28.00 7.83 -3.31
N VAL A 192 -28.50 8.49 -4.36
CA VAL A 192 -28.75 9.95 -4.41
C VAL A 192 -30.19 10.31 -4.03
N LEU A 193 -30.62 11.57 -4.15
CA LEU A 193 -32.04 11.92 -3.96
C LEU A 193 -32.96 11.10 -4.87
N ASP A 194 -34.16 10.80 -4.36
CA ASP A 194 -35.20 10.01 -5.03
C ASP A 194 -34.84 8.54 -5.37
N SER A 195 -33.68 8.08 -4.88
CA SER A 195 -33.26 6.68 -5.02
C SER A 195 -33.76 5.81 -3.86
N GLN A 196 -33.78 4.49 -4.08
CA GLN A 196 -34.16 3.53 -3.05
C GLN A 196 -33.14 3.44 -1.92
N CYS A 197 -33.62 3.36 -0.70
CA CYS A 197 -32.81 3.20 0.51
C CYS A 197 -33.50 2.28 1.51
N THR A 198 -32.72 1.70 2.42
CA THR A 198 -33.23 0.88 3.52
C THR A 198 -32.95 1.50 4.89
N ALA A 199 -31.95 2.39 4.96
CA ALA A 199 -31.55 3.05 6.19
C ALA A 199 -31.11 4.51 5.93
N PRO A 200 -31.21 5.40 6.93
CA PRO A 200 -30.84 6.82 6.79
C PRO A 200 -29.42 7.04 6.26
N GLU A 201 -28.46 6.22 6.69
CA GLU A 201 -27.07 6.30 6.29
C GLU A 201 -26.83 6.09 4.80
N ASN A 202 -27.75 5.40 4.08
CA ASN A 202 -27.64 5.22 2.64
C ASN A 202 -27.75 6.54 1.88
N CYS A 203 -28.46 7.53 2.44
CA CYS A 203 -28.69 8.82 1.82
C CYS A 203 -27.59 9.85 2.16
N SER A 204 -26.55 9.44 2.89
CA SER A 204 -25.42 10.32 3.27
C SER A 204 -24.64 10.87 2.06
N SER A 205 -25.00 10.44 0.84
CA SER A 205 -24.44 11.00 -0.38
C SER A 205 -24.83 12.46 -0.64
N VAL A 206 -25.98 12.87 -0.10
CA VAL A 206 -26.54 14.22 -0.18
C VAL A 206 -26.71 14.75 1.23
N ALA A 207 -26.03 15.85 1.55
CA ALA A 207 -26.14 16.50 2.85
C ALA A 207 -27.59 16.88 3.15
N HIS A 208 -28.00 16.73 4.41
CA HIS A 208 -29.37 17.02 4.86
C HIS A 208 -30.46 16.18 4.17
N SER A 209 -30.12 14.96 3.74
CA SER A 209 -31.09 13.97 3.28
C SER A 209 -31.16 12.77 4.22
N THR A 210 -32.30 12.09 4.22
CA THR A 210 -32.58 10.90 5.04
C THR A 210 -33.41 9.92 4.24
N CYS A 211 -33.40 8.66 4.64
CA CYS A 211 -34.29 7.65 4.08
C CYS A 211 -35.70 7.85 4.65
N LEU A 212 -36.66 8.20 3.78
CA LEU A 212 -38.06 8.41 4.14
C LEU A 212 -38.96 7.65 3.17
N ASP A 213 -39.75 6.72 3.70
CA ASP A 213 -40.59 5.79 2.93
C ASP A 213 -39.79 4.93 1.93
N GLY A 214 -38.57 4.54 2.30
CA GLY A 214 -37.68 3.74 1.45
C GLY A 214 -37.05 4.53 0.29
N ILE A 215 -37.16 5.87 0.31
CA ILE A 215 -36.60 6.76 -0.71
C ILE A 215 -35.75 7.85 -0.04
N CYS A 216 -34.60 8.17 -0.61
CA CYS A 216 -33.78 9.28 -0.14
C CYS A 216 -34.44 10.63 -0.41
N LYS A 217 -34.83 11.35 0.64
CA LYS A 217 -35.49 12.66 0.58
C LYS A 217 -34.79 13.66 1.48
N CYS A 218 -34.98 14.95 1.21
CA CYS A 218 -34.47 15.99 2.11
C CYS A 218 -35.11 15.92 3.50
N MET A 219 -34.31 16.16 4.53
CA MET A 219 -34.77 16.28 5.93
C MET A 219 -35.77 17.43 6.09
N SER A 220 -36.53 17.43 7.19
CA SER A 220 -37.44 18.52 7.51
C SER A 220 -36.70 19.87 7.52
N MET A 221 -37.33 20.90 6.95
CA MET A 221 -36.79 22.25 6.68
C MET A 221 -35.88 22.40 5.44
N TYR A 222 -35.56 21.32 4.74
CA TYR A 222 -34.80 21.39 3.48
C TYR A 222 -35.71 21.06 2.28
N LYS A 223 -35.41 21.65 1.12
CA LYS A 223 -36.07 21.41 -0.15
C LYS A 223 -35.07 20.92 -1.19
N PRO A 224 -35.46 19.97 -2.05
CA PRO A 224 -34.61 19.54 -3.15
C PRO A 224 -34.46 20.68 -4.14
N MET A 225 -33.22 21.01 -4.48
CA MET A 225 -32.83 21.90 -5.57
C MET A 225 -31.69 21.22 -6.31
N ASP A 226 -31.99 20.73 -7.51
CA ASP A 226 -31.15 19.79 -8.25
C ASP A 226 -30.76 18.58 -7.36
N ASP A 227 -29.46 18.28 -7.26
CA ASP A 227 -28.92 17.18 -6.45
C ASP A 227 -28.62 17.56 -4.98
N HIS A 228 -29.17 18.67 -4.48
CA HIS A 228 -28.88 19.18 -3.14
C HIS A 228 -30.13 19.48 -2.33
N CYS A 229 -30.02 19.35 -1.01
CA CYS A 229 -31.05 19.77 -0.06
C CYS A 229 -30.69 21.15 0.49
N MET A 230 -31.46 22.18 0.11
CA MET A 230 -31.25 23.56 0.52
C MET A 230 -32.28 24.00 1.56
N VAL A 231 -31.88 24.87 2.49
CA VAL A 231 -32.80 25.39 3.52
C VAL A 231 -33.95 26.14 2.87
N SER A 232 -35.18 25.79 3.25
CA SER A 232 -36.35 26.55 2.85
C SER A 232 -36.44 27.83 3.69
N SER A 233 -36.16 28.98 3.08
CA SER A 233 -36.30 30.32 3.70
C SER A 233 -37.71 30.65 4.21
N ALA A 234 -38.70 29.78 3.95
CA ALA A 234 -40.05 29.87 4.50
C ALA A 234 -40.11 29.75 6.04
N GLY A 235 -39.08 29.20 6.69
CA GLY A 235 -39.00 29.10 8.16
C GLY A 235 -38.24 30.23 8.88
N VAL A 236 -37.53 31.08 8.13
CA VAL A 236 -36.67 32.13 8.73
C VAL A 236 -37.34 33.51 8.70
N LEU A 237 -38.30 33.73 7.80
CA LEU A 237 -39.05 34.98 7.74
C LEU A 237 -39.96 35.21 8.95
N SER A 238 -40.44 34.16 9.63
CA SER A 238 -41.34 34.32 10.78
C SER A 238 -40.63 34.83 12.04
N VAL A 239 -39.34 34.51 12.24
CA VAL A 239 -38.60 35.03 13.40
C VAL A 239 -38.07 36.45 13.15
N GLY A 240 -37.62 36.74 11.91
CA GLY A 240 -37.14 38.07 11.54
C GLY A 240 -38.23 39.14 11.46
N ILE A 241 -39.43 38.79 10.98
CA ILE A 241 -40.55 39.74 10.88
C ILE A 241 -41.17 40.02 12.26
N VAL A 242 -41.21 39.03 13.16
CA VAL A 242 -41.71 39.23 14.54
C VAL A 242 -40.75 40.10 15.37
N ALA A 243 -39.43 39.95 15.18
CA ALA A 243 -38.43 40.82 15.83
C ALA A 243 -38.48 42.27 15.32
N MET A 244 -38.73 42.49 14.03
CA MET A 244 -38.88 43.84 13.48
C MET A 244 -40.23 44.48 13.82
N ALA A 245 -41.32 43.71 13.86
CA ALA A 245 -42.65 44.20 14.23
C ALA A 245 -42.73 44.62 15.71
N THR A 246 -42.11 43.87 16.62
CA THR A 246 -42.05 44.23 18.05
C THR A 246 -41.18 45.47 18.31
N CYS A 247 -40.12 45.67 17.52
CA CYS A 247 -39.29 46.87 17.59
C CYS A 247 -40.01 48.12 17.06
N PHE A 248 -40.77 48.02 15.96
CA PHE A 248 -41.58 49.12 15.43
C PHE A 248 -42.74 49.52 16.36
N ILE A 249 -43.38 48.56 17.02
CA ILE A 249 -44.46 48.85 17.99
C ILE A 249 -43.89 49.54 19.25
N ALA A 250 -42.70 49.16 19.72
CA ALA A 250 -42.04 49.83 20.83
C ALA A 250 -41.61 51.28 20.50
N LEU A 251 -41.20 51.53 19.25
CA LEU A 251 -40.87 52.89 18.78
C LEU A 251 -42.12 53.78 18.59
N LEU A 252 -43.27 53.20 18.22
CA LEU A 252 -44.53 53.92 18.10
C LEU A 252 -45.19 54.21 19.45
N MET A 253 -44.95 53.40 20.48
CA MET A 253 -45.50 53.61 21.83
C MET A 253 -44.54 54.34 22.80
N GLY A 254 -43.30 54.63 22.39
CA GLY A 254 -42.23 55.18 23.26
C GLY A 254 -42.00 56.70 23.20
N GLN A 255 -42.82 57.48 22.49
CA GLN A 255 -42.67 58.94 22.38
C GLN A 255 -43.85 59.68 23.02
N LYS A 256 -44.14 59.41 24.30
CA LYS A 256 -44.82 60.40 25.13
C LYS A 256 -44.50 60.21 26.61
N THR A 257 -44.08 61.32 27.21
CA THR A 257 -43.84 61.58 28.64
C THR A 257 -42.44 61.26 29.19
N GLN A 258 -41.50 62.19 28.96
CA GLN A 258 -40.79 62.79 30.08
C GLN A 258 -40.79 64.31 29.93
N GLY A 259 -41.78 64.95 30.55
CA GLY A 259 -41.71 66.34 30.96
C GLY A 259 -41.06 66.40 32.35
N ARG A 260 -40.03 67.23 32.50
CA ARG A 260 -39.48 67.60 33.80
C ARG A 260 -38.86 69.00 33.71
N CYS A 261 -39.71 70.01 33.84
CA CYS A 261 -39.61 71.23 34.67
C CYS A 261 -40.88 72.05 34.40
#